data_AF-A0A954BMF9-F1
#
_entry.id   AF-A0A954BMF9-F1
#
_cell.length_a   1.000
_cell.length_b   1.000
_cell.length_c   1.000
_cell.angle_alpha   90.00
_cell.angle_beta   90.00
_cell.angle_gamma   90.00
#
_symmetry.space_group_name_H-M   'P 1'
#
loop_
_entity.id
_entity.type
_entity.pdbx_description
1 polymer ?
#
loop_
_entity_poly.entity_id
_entity_poly.type
_entity_poly.pdbx_seq_one_letter_code
_entity_poly.pdbx_strand_id
1 'polypeptide(L)'
;VLTLVMFGVGLWLMGMFELGSSLQNIGSGLADREGDLGAFFTGILAAVVGAPCVGPFLGAGLGAVMDQSAAVVVAFFLAMGFGLALPFLVLSFVPGLHRLLPRPGKWMETLKQLLAFPMFLTAAWLLKVLGDLAGSGAVAWTVAGGAALAFAAWLWHREGHAPRLLAFVAILVGFALPLERAMAPAPALGSSTAYAAKYDAEPWSRDLVSRRVAEGRPVFVDFTASWCATCQVNKATTLKSKTVHDFFTANNVAFMVADFTRKDPAIAAELARHQRAGVPMYLWYPAGSDEPQVLPEILNQGLVTGLPVTP
;
A
#
# COMPACT_ATOMS: atom_id res chain seq x y z
N VAL A 1 -6.08 -8.62 8.27
CA VAL A 1 -5.03 -8.67 9.32
C VAL A 1 -4.25 -7.36 9.41
N LEU A 2 -3.53 -6.94 8.36
CA LEU A 2 -2.70 -5.73 8.39
C LEU A 2 -3.46 -4.45 8.82
N THR A 3 -4.68 -4.26 8.30
CA THR A 3 -5.58 -3.16 8.71
C THR A 3 -5.87 -3.16 10.21
N LEU A 4 -6.12 -4.32 10.80
CA LEU A 4 -6.41 -4.47 12.24
C LEU A 4 -5.15 -4.20 13.08
N VAL A 5 -3.98 -4.63 12.61
CA VAL A 5 -2.70 -4.35 13.25
C VAL A 5 -2.42 -2.85 13.25
N MET A 6 -2.55 -2.18 12.09
CA MET A 6 -2.36 -0.73 11.98
C MET A 6 -3.38 0.05 12.82
N PHE A 7 -4.63 -0.38 12.84
CA PHE A 7 -5.66 0.22 13.68
C PHE A 7 -5.33 0.05 15.18
N GLY A 8 -4.88 -1.13 15.60
CA GLY A 8 -4.43 -1.40 16.96
C GLY A 8 -3.24 -0.54 17.38
N VAL A 9 -2.25 -0.39 16.50
CA VAL A 9 -1.10 0.52 16.73
C VAL A 9 -1.55 1.98 16.85
N GLY A 10 -2.51 2.42 16.04
CA GLY A 10 -3.10 3.75 16.15
C GLY A 10 -3.83 3.97 17.49
N LEU A 11 -4.57 2.96 17.98
CA LEU A 11 -5.21 3.00 19.29
C LEU A 11 -4.20 3.04 20.45
N TRP A 12 -3.07 2.34 20.30
CA TRP A 12 -1.96 2.40 21.25
C TRP A 12 -1.29 3.78 21.28
N LEU A 13 -1.05 4.39 20.12
CA LEU A 13 -0.47 5.74 19.99
C LEU A 13 -1.38 6.85 20.55
N MET A 14 -2.71 6.66 20.53
CA MET A 14 -3.65 7.58 21.18
C MET A 14 -3.69 7.45 22.71
N GLY A 15 -2.91 6.54 23.30
CA GLY A 15 -2.88 6.32 24.76
C GLY A 15 -4.12 5.60 25.30
N MET A 16 -4.97 5.06 24.41
CA MET A 16 -6.15 4.26 24.82
C MET A 16 -5.75 2.90 25.39
N PHE A 17 -4.57 2.42 25.02
CA PHE A 17 -3.82 1.40 25.72
C PHE A 17 -2.61 2.06 26.38
N GLU A 18 -2.77 2.59 27.59
CA GLU A 18 -1.72 2.31 28.57
C GLU A 18 -1.77 0.78 28.72
N LEU A 19 -0.90 0.07 27.99
CA LEU A 19 -0.60 -1.34 28.25
C LEU A 19 -0.17 -1.34 29.71
N GLY A 20 -1.15 -1.52 30.60
CA GLY A 20 -1.00 -1.30 32.02
C GLY A 20 0.29 -1.97 32.44
N SER A 21 1.05 -1.28 33.29
CA SER A 21 2.39 -1.60 33.81
C SER A 21 2.81 -3.08 33.77
N SER A 22 1.89 -4.04 33.94
CA SER A 22 2.02 -5.48 33.69
C SER A 22 2.47 -5.94 32.28
N LEU A 23 1.92 -5.45 31.16
CA LEU A 23 2.28 -5.90 29.80
C LEU A 23 3.45 -5.08 29.23
N GLN A 24 3.52 -3.79 29.59
CA GLN A 24 4.76 -3.04 29.52
C GLN A 24 5.86 -3.70 30.36
N ASN A 25 5.59 -4.34 31.50
CA ASN A 25 6.57 -5.13 32.28
C ASN A 25 6.95 -6.47 31.66
N ILE A 26 6.18 -7.02 30.71
CA ILE A 26 6.59 -8.23 29.97
C ILE A 26 7.45 -7.82 28.77
N GLY A 27 7.07 -6.74 28.06
CA GLY A 27 7.89 -6.15 27.01
C GLY A 27 9.16 -5.48 27.54
N SER A 28 9.07 -4.78 28.67
CA SER A 28 10.19 -4.23 29.43
C SER A 28 10.83 -5.28 30.32
N GLY A 29 10.23 -6.43 30.61
CA GLY A 29 10.93 -7.57 31.24
C GLY A 29 11.77 -8.36 30.25
N LEU A 30 11.39 -8.35 28.97
CA LEU A 30 12.21 -8.81 27.85
C LEU A 30 13.20 -7.74 27.35
N ALA A 31 12.89 -6.44 27.52
CA ALA A 31 13.78 -5.32 27.17
C ALA A 31 14.68 -4.83 28.33
N ASP A 32 14.34 -5.11 29.61
CA ASP A 32 15.20 -4.96 30.82
C ASP A 32 16.13 -6.15 31.00
N ARG A 33 16.02 -7.20 30.17
CA ARG A 33 17.18 -8.06 29.98
C ARG A 33 18.23 -7.25 29.23
N GLU A 34 19.03 -6.51 30.00
CA GLU A 34 20.21 -5.76 29.56
C GLU A 34 21.00 -6.63 28.56
N GLY A 35 21.03 -6.21 27.29
CA GLY A 35 21.82 -6.85 26.25
C GLY A 35 21.22 -6.77 24.85
N ASP A 36 22.04 -7.15 23.86
CA ASP A 36 21.77 -7.11 22.42
C ASP A 36 20.44 -7.78 22.01
N LEU A 37 19.94 -8.70 22.83
CA LEU A 37 18.68 -9.42 22.60
C LEU A 37 17.45 -8.49 22.67
N GLY A 38 17.42 -7.53 23.59
CA GLY A 38 16.33 -6.55 23.71
C GLY A 38 16.28 -5.57 22.54
N ALA A 39 17.45 -5.11 22.09
CA ALA A 39 17.61 -4.28 20.89
C ALA A 39 17.22 -5.03 19.61
N PHE A 40 17.50 -6.33 19.54
CA PHE A 40 17.11 -7.18 18.42
C PHE A 40 15.59 -7.35 18.30
N PHE A 41 14.90 -7.68 19.40
CA PHE A 41 13.44 -7.86 19.39
C PHE A 41 12.67 -6.57 19.14
N THR A 42 13.13 -5.45 19.70
CA THR A 42 12.57 -4.12 19.41
C THR A 42 12.77 -3.73 17.95
N GLY A 43 13.93 -4.06 17.37
CA GLY A 43 14.21 -3.91 15.94
C GLY A 43 13.26 -4.71 15.05
N ILE A 44 13.01 -5.99 15.37
CA ILE A 44 12.06 -6.84 14.62
C ILE A 44 10.65 -6.25 14.68
N LEU A 45 10.19 -5.85 15.88
CA LEU A 45 8.87 -5.26 16.05
C LEU A 45 8.74 -3.96 15.26
N ALA A 46 9.76 -3.10 15.30
CA ALA A 46 9.80 -1.88 14.51
C ALA A 46 9.80 -2.15 13.01
N ALA A 47 10.51 -3.18 12.53
CA ALA A 47 10.53 -3.56 11.12
C ALA A 47 9.17 -4.10 10.65
N VAL A 48 8.52 -4.97 11.43
CA VAL A 48 7.21 -5.55 11.09
C VAL A 48 6.11 -4.49 11.07
N VAL A 49 6.13 -3.57 12.05
CA VAL A 49 5.15 -2.47 12.14
C VAL A 49 5.46 -1.36 11.14
N GLY A 50 6.74 -1.15 10.79
CA GLY A 50 7.19 -0.17 9.81
C GLY A 50 6.98 -0.62 8.35
N ALA A 51 7.09 -1.92 8.06
CA ALA A 51 6.88 -2.46 6.72
C ALA A 51 5.59 -1.98 6.02
N PRO A 52 4.41 -1.94 6.67
CA PRO A 52 3.20 -1.41 6.04
C PRO A 52 3.21 0.10 5.78
N CYS A 53 3.95 0.89 6.56
CA CYS A 53 3.99 2.35 6.36
C CYS A 53 5.07 2.78 5.36
N VAL A 54 6.16 2.02 5.23
CA VAL A 54 7.20 2.27 4.23
C VAL A 54 6.90 1.56 2.90
N GLY A 55 6.06 0.51 2.90
CA GLY A 55 5.70 -0.29 1.71
C GLY A 55 5.30 0.51 0.46
N PRO A 56 4.43 1.53 0.55
CA PRO A 56 4.07 2.35 -0.61
C PRO A 56 5.25 3.14 -1.20
N PHE A 57 6.14 3.64 -0.34
CA PHE A 57 7.31 4.43 -0.73
C PHE A 57 8.44 3.54 -1.24
N LEU A 58 8.72 2.44 -0.52
CA LEU A 58 9.70 1.43 -0.92
C LEU A 58 9.29 0.71 -2.20
N GLY A 59 8.00 0.41 -2.40
CA GLY A 59 7.51 -0.27 -3.60
C GLY A 59 7.73 0.54 -4.87
N ALA A 60 7.45 1.85 -4.82
CA ALA A 60 7.72 2.75 -5.94
C ALA A 60 9.24 2.90 -6.22
N GLY A 61 10.06 2.98 -5.16
CA GLY A 61 11.51 3.06 -5.29
C GLY A 61 12.15 1.77 -5.80
N LEU A 62 11.72 0.61 -5.29
CA LEU A 62 12.20 -0.70 -5.69
C LEU A 62 11.84 -1.01 -7.15
N GLY A 63 10.62 -0.70 -7.59
CA GLY A 63 10.19 -0.92 -8.98
C GLY A 63 11.16 -0.30 -10.00
N ALA A 64 11.62 0.92 -9.74
CA ALA A 64 12.57 1.63 -10.60
C ALA A 64 14.00 1.05 -10.60
N VAL A 65 14.37 0.29 -9.56
CA VAL A 65 15.73 -0.23 -9.36
C VAL A 65 15.82 -1.73 -9.69
N MET A 66 14.69 -2.42 -9.86
CA MET A 66 14.68 -3.87 -10.14
C MET A 66 15.27 -4.26 -11.51
N ASP A 67 15.24 -3.35 -12.49
CA ASP A 67 15.89 -3.56 -13.81
C ASP A 67 17.39 -3.18 -13.80
N GLN A 68 17.92 -2.67 -12.68
CA GLN A 68 19.32 -2.25 -12.56
C GLN A 68 20.22 -3.38 -12.02
N SER A 69 21.53 -3.24 -12.23
CA SER A 69 22.51 -4.22 -11.76
C SER A 69 22.44 -4.45 -10.24
N ALA A 70 22.81 -5.65 -9.79
CA ALA A 70 22.78 -6.03 -8.37
C ALA A 70 23.54 -5.04 -7.45
N ALA A 71 24.59 -4.39 -7.96
CA ALA A 71 25.33 -3.36 -7.23
C ALA A 71 24.48 -2.13 -6.90
N VAL A 72 23.59 -1.71 -7.81
CA VAL A 72 22.71 -0.54 -7.61
C VAL A 72 21.62 -0.87 -6.59
N VAL A 73 21.06 -2.08 -6.64
CA VAL A 73 20.09 -2.56 -5.64
C VAL A 73 20.73 -2.56 -4.24
N VAL A 74 21.91 -3.13 -4.10
CA VAL A 74 22.65 -3.17 -2.82
C VAL A 74 22.98 -1.75 -2.33
N ALA A 75 23.44 -0.86 -3.22
CA ALA A 75 23.71 0.53 -2.89
C ALA A 75 22.45 1.29 -2.44
N PHE A 76 21.29 1.05 -3.06
CA PHE A 76 20.02 1.65 -2.67
C PHE A 76 19.60 1.23 -1.26
N PHE A 77 19.66 -0.07 -0.96
CA PHE A 77 19.37 -0.58 0.39
C PHE A 77 20.36 -0.06 1.44
N LEU A 78 21.65 0.02 1.11
CA LEU A 78 22.68 0.62 1.98
C LEU A 78 22.41 2.10 2.21
N ALA A 79 22.06 2.87 1.19
CA ALA A 79 21.76 4.29 1.32
C ALA A 79 20.51 4.54 2.16
N MET A 80 19.45 3.72 2.00
CA MET A 80 18.26 3.79 2.83
C MET A 80 18.55 3.42 4.29
N GLY A 81 19.29 2.33 4.53
CA GLY A 81 19.70 1.93 5.87
C GLY A 81 20.57 2.99 6.54
N PHE A 82 21.53 3.53 5.81
CA PHE A 82 22.38 4.62 6.28
C PHE A 82 21.56 5.88 6.55
N GLY A 83 20.60 6.24 5.69
CA GLY A 83 19.72 7.39 5.88
C GLY A 83 18.84 7.30 7.14
N LEU A 84 18.34 6.10 7.47
CA LEU A 84 17.58 5.86 8.70
C LEU A 84 18.48 5.82 9.95
N ALA A 85 19.72 5.33 9.82
CA ALA A 85 20.70 5.27 10.89
C ALA A 85 21.38 6.62 11.18
N LEU A 86 21.51 7.48 10.16
CA LEU A 86 22.17 8.79 10.22
C LEU A 86 21.60 9.70 11.31
N PRO A 87 20.27 9.88 11.48
CA PRO A 87 19.74 10.71 12.57
C PRO A 87 20.11 10.15 13.95
N PHE A 88 20.11 8.83 14.15
CA PHE A 88 20.52 8.19 15.41
C PHE A 88 22.03 8.30 15.65
N LEU A 89 22.84 8.19 14.59
CA LEU A 89 24.29 8.31 14.64
C LEU A 89 24.71 9.75 14.93
N VAL A 90 24.07 10.73 14.30
CA VAL A 90 24.25 12.16 14.58
C VAL A 90 23.85 12.50 16.01
N LEU A 91 22.73 11.93 16.50
CA LEU A 91 22.32 12.09 17.90
C LEU A 91 23.34 11.51 18.89
N SER A 92 23.99 10.39 18.53
CA SER A 92 24.99 9.73 19.39
C SER A 92 26.35 10.45 19.37
N PHE A 93 26.76 11.01 18.24
CA PHE A 93 28.06 11.69 18.09
C PHE A 93 28.08 13.15 18.61
N VAL A 94 26.91 13.79 18.81
CA VAL A 94 26.83 15.17 19.32
C VAL A 94 26.42 15.16 20.80
N PRO A 95 27.40 15.18 21.74
CA PRO A 95 27.12 15.25 23.18
C PRO A 95 26.59 16.64 23.53
N GLY A 96 25.28 16.83 23.36
CA GLY A 96 24.62 18.12 23.56
C GLY A 96 23.26 18.21 22.88
N LEU A 97 23.06 17.49 21.77
CA LEU A 97 21.78 17.45 21.07
C LEU A 97 20.69 16.75 21.89
N HIS A 98 21.10 15.79 22.73
CA HIS A 98 20.23 15.13 23.72
C HIS A 98 19.63 16.09 24.76
N ARG A 99 20.23 17.29 24.96
CA ARG A 99 19.66 18.36 25.81
C ARG A 99 18.67 19.26 25.05
N LEU A 100 18.70 19.25 23.72
CA LEU A 100 17.73 19.95 22.88
C LEU A 100 16.43 19.13 22.72
N LEU A 101 16.49 17.81 22.97
CA LEU A 101 15.27 17.01 23.08
C LEU A 101 14.48 17.45 24.32
N PRO A 102 13.24 17.93 24.15
CA PRO A 102 12.39 18.29 25.28
C PRO A 102 12.18 17.04 26.14
N ARG A 103 12.24 17.21 27.47
CA ARG A 103 11.99 16.12 28.42
C ARG A 103 10.67 15.42 28.07
N PRO A 104 10.60 14.07 28.17
CA PRO A 104 9.36 13.34 27.95
C PRO A 104 8.26 13.94 28.84
N GLY A 105 7.20 14.42 28.20
CA GLY A 105 6.13 15.20 28.81
C GLY A 105 4.97 15.38 27.83
N LYS A 106 4.12 16.40 28.05
CA LYS A 106 2.90 16.61 27.24
C LYS A 106 3.15 16.74 25.73
N TRP A 107 4.29 17.30 25.32
CA TRP A 107 4.66 17.44 23.91
C TRP A 107 4.83 16.10 23.19
N MET A 108 5.39 15.08 23.88
CA MET A 108 5.54 13.75 23.29
C MET A 108 4.18 13.08 23.05
N GLU A 109 3.20 13.33 23.92
CA GLU A 109 1.87 12.77 23.76
C GLU A 109 1.10 13.44 22.62
N THR A 110 1.25 14.76 22.43
CA THR A 110 0.72 15.45 21.26
C THR A 110 1.38 14.96 19.97
N LEU A 111 2.69 14.68 19.98
CA LEU A 111 3.39 14.13 18.82
C LEU A 111 2.92 12.71 18.48
N LYS A 112 2.74 11.83 19.48
CA LYS A 112 2.18 10.49 19.26
C LYS A 112 0.76 10.55 18.70
N GLN A 113 -0.09 11.42 19.24
CA GLN A 113 -1.44 11.66 18.73
C GLN A 113 -1.41 12.17 17.28
N LEU A 114 -0.49 13.09 16.97
CA LEU A 114 -0.27 13.58 15.61
C LEU A 114 0.14 12.45 14.65
N LEU A 115 1.04 11.56 15.08
CA LEU A 115 1.47 10.37 14.32
C LEU A 115 0.39 9.29 14.21
N ALA A 116 -0.62 9.27 15.09
CA ALA A 116 -1.73 8.33 15.00
C ALA A 116 -2.63 8.63 13.78
N PHE A 117 -2.83 9.89 13.40
CA PHE A 117 -3.64 10.28 12.24
C PHE A 117 -3.20 9.65 10.91
N PRO A 118 -1.92 9.72 10.48
CA PRO A 118 -1.48 9.06 9.26
C PRO A 118 -1.58 7.53 9.32
N MET A 119 -1.44 6.92 10.51
CA MET A 119 -1.68 5.49 10.70
C MET A 119 -3.15 5.12 10.45
N PHE A 120 -4.09 5.91 10.98
CA PHE A 120 -5.52 5.72 10.72
C PHE A 120 -5.89 5.94 9.24
N LEU A 121 -5.28 6.94 8.60
CA LEU A 121 -5.44 7.16 7.16
C LEU A 121 -4.95 5.94 6.36
N THR A 122 -3.82 5.36 6.74
CA THR A 122 -3.28 4.13 6.11
C THR A 122 -4.21 2.95 6.35
N ALA A 123 -4.75 2.78 7.55
CA ALA A 123 -5.73 1.73 7.85
C ALA A 123 -7.02 1.91 7.02
N ALA A 124 -7.53 3.13 6.88
CA ALA A 124 -8.69 3.43 6.05
C ALA A 124 -8.41 3.14 4.56
N TRP A 125 -7.23 3.49 4.07
CA TRP A 125 -6.80 3.17 2.71
C TRP A 125 -6.71 1.65 2.48
N LEU A 126 -6.09 0.91 3.40
CA LEU A 126 -6.02 -0.56 3.35
C LEU A 126 -7.42 -1.19 3.41
N LEU A 127 -8.35 -0.61 4.17
CA LEU A 127 -9.73 -1.09 4.24
C LEU A 127 -10.46 -0.91 2.91
N LYS A 128 -10.28 0.24 2.25
CA LYS A 128 -10.78 0.47 0.90
C LYS A 128 -10.21 -0.57 -0.08
N VAL A 129 -8.89 -0.76 -0.07
CA VAL A 129 -8.20 -1.77 -0.89
C VAL A 129 -8.79 -3.15 -0.65
N LEU A 130 -8.97 -3.55 0.62
CA LEU A 130 -9.59 -4.83 0.97
C LEU A 130 -11.01 -4.96 0.40
N GLY A 131 -11.79 -3.87 0.39
CA GLY A 131 -13.11 -3.85 -0.25
C GLY A 131 -13.06 -4.08 -1.75
N ASP A 132 -12.06 -3.53 -2.44
CA ASP A 132 -11.89 -3.76 -3.87
C ASP A 132 -11.47 -5.23 -4.16
N LEU A 133 -10.64 -5.83 -3.31
CA LEU A 133 -10.18 -7.21 -3.45
C LEU A 133 -11.24 -8.26 -3.08
N ALA A 134 -11.84 -8.14 -1.90
CA ALA A 134 -12.67 -9.18 -1.28
C ALA A 134 -14.15 -8.79 -1.13
N GLY A 135 -14.53 -7.59 -1.56
CA GLY A 135 -15.90 -7.09 -1.51
C GLY A 135 -16.30 -6.46 -0.17
N SER A 136 -17.51 -5.88 -0.15
CA SER A 136 -18.07 -5.15 1.00
C SER A 136 -18.23 -6.01 2.26
N GLY A 137 -18.42 -7.33 2.11
CA GLY A 137 -18.49 -8.27 3.23
C GLY A 137 -17.19 -8.31 4.04
N ALA A 138 -16.04 -8.40 3.38
CA ALA A 138 -14.73 -8.43 4.06
C ALA A 138 -14.43 -7.12 4.81
N VAL A 139 -14.89 -5.99 4.25
CA VAL A 139 -14.81 -4.68 4.90
C VAL A 139 -15.64 -4.67 6.18
N ALA A 140 -16.90 -5.13 6.12
CA ALA A 140 -17.78 -5.18 7.29
C ALA A 140 -17.18 -6.02 8.44
N TRP A 141 -16.62 -7.21 8.13
CA TRP A 141 -15.95 -8.04 9.14
C TRP A 141 -14.69 -7.40 9.71
N THR A 142 -13.92 -6.67 8.89
CA THR A 142 -12.72 -5.96 9.35
C THR A 142 -13.08 -4.77 10.23
N VAL A 143 -14.14 -4.02 9.89
CA VAL A 143 -14.66 -2.93 10.72
C VAL A 143 -15.23 -3.47 12.03
N ALA A 144 -15.96 -4.60 12.00
CA ALA A 144 -16.44 -5.26 13.21
C ALA A 144 -15.29 -5.71 14.12
N GLY A 145 -14.21 -6.26 13.55
CA GLY A 145 -12.98 -6.57 14.29
C GLY A 145 -12.33 -5.32 14.88
N GLY A 146 -12.24 -4.22 14.13
CA GLY A 146 -11.75 -2.93 14.63
C GLY A 146 -12.61 -2.37 15.77
N ALA A 147 -13.93 -2.45 15.65
CA ALA A 147 -14.87 -2.07 16.70
C ALA A 147 -14.71 -2.94 17.95
N ALA A 148 -14.50 -4.25 17.79
CA ALA A 148 -14.20 -5.15 18.90
C ALA A 148 -12.87 -4.81 19.59
N LEU A 149 -11.83 -4.39 18.84
CA LEU A 149 -10.57 -3.89 19.41
C LEU A 149 -10.75 -2.58 20.17
N ALA A 150 -11.54 -1.64 19.64
CA ALA A 150 -11.87 -0.40 20.33
C ALA A 150 -12.69 -0.66 21.61
N PHE A 151 -13.63 -1.61 21.57
CA PHE A 151 -14.41 -2.04 22.72
C PHE A 151 -13.55 -2.75 23.78
N ALA A 152 -12.60 -3.57 23.36
CA ALA A 152 -11.61 -4.20 24.24
C ALA A 152 -10.72 -3.15 24.91
N ALA A 153 -10.27 -2.13 24.17
CA ALA A 153 -9.50 -1.01 24.71
C ALA A 153 -10.29 -0.26 25.80
N TRP A 154 -11.58 -0.01 25.54
CA TRP A 154 -12.45 0.65 26.50
C TRP A 154 -12.71 -0.19 27.77
N LEU A 155 -12.91 -1.50 27.63
CA LEU A 155 -13.04 -2.44 28.75
C LEU A 155 -11.78 -2.52 29.59
N TRP A 156 -10.59 -2.33 28.99
CA TRP A 156 -9.30 -2.37 29.67
C TRP A 156 -9.15 -1.26 30.73
N HIS A 157 -9.89 -0.16 30.58
CA HIS A 157 -9.89 0.95 31.54
C HIS A 157 -10.74 0.66 32.79
N ARG A 158 -11.44 -0.49 32.86
CA ARG A 158 -12.21 -0.90 34.04
C ARG A 158 -11.38 -1.84 34.92
N GLU A 159 -11.31 -1.54 36.21
CA GLU A 159 -10.65 -2.39 37.20
C GLU A 159 -11.43 -3.70 37.43
N GLY A 160 -10.79 -4.85 37.20
CA GLY A 160 -11.37 -6.18 37.44
C GLY A 160 -10.77 -7.29 36.55
N HIS A 161 -10.85 -8.54 37.00
CA HIS A 161 -10.39 -9.71 36.24
C HIS A 161 -11.37 -10.09 35.10
N ALA A 162 -12.67 -9.95 35.33
CA ALA A 162 -13.73 -10.20 34.34
C ALA A 162 -13.67 -9.27 33.10
N PRO A 163 -13.53 -7.93 33.22
CA PRO A 163 -13.41 -7.06 32.04
C PRO A 163 -12.12 -7.30 31.23
N ARG A 164 -11.02 -7.73 31.89
CA ARG A 164 -9.77 -8.13 31.21
C ARG A 164 -9.92 -9.43 30.41
N LEU A 165 -10.62 -10.41 30.96
CA LEU A 165 -10.93 -11.66 30.24
C LEU A 165 -11.82 -11.38 29.01
N LEU A 166 -12.84 -10.53 29.18
CA LEU A 166 -13.72 -10.09 28.10
C LEU A 166 -12.96 -9.31 27.01
N ALA A 167 -12.02 -8.45 27.38
CA ALA A 167 -11.17 -7.75 26.42
C ALA A 167 -10.28 -8.72 25.63
N PHE A 168 -9.72 -9.75 26.28
CA PHE A 168 -8.90 -10.76 25.62
C PHE A 168 -9.71 -11.61 24.63
N VAL A 169 -10.93 -12.01 25.01
CA VAL A 169 -11.86 -12.71 24.12
C VAL A 169 -12.28 -11.82 22.94
N ALA A 170 -12.54 -10.53 23.17
CA ALA A 170 -12.89 -9.59 22.09
C ALA A 170 -11.74 -9.38 21.09
N ILE A 171 -10.49 -9.36 21.54
CA ILE A 171 -9.30 -9.31 20.67
C ILE A 171 -9.20 -10.61 19.84
N LEU A 172 -9.32 -11.78 20.49
CA LEU A 172 -9.26 -13.08 19.79
C LEU A 172 -10.36 -13.19 18.73
N VAL A 173 -11.60 -12.84 19.08
CA VAL A 173 -12.73 -12.86 18.16
C VAL A 173 -12.56 -11.83 17.04
N GLY A 174 -12.03 -10.64 17.35
CA GLY A 174 -11.76 -9.58 16.38
C GLY A 174 -10.70 -9.95 15.33
N PHE A 175 -9.76 -10.84 15.66
CA PHE A 175 -8.76 -11.36 14.73
C PHE A 175 -9.19 -12.69 14.05
N ALA A 176 -9.88 -13.59 14.75
CA ALA A 176 -10.25 -14.91 14.24
C ALA A 176 -11.36 -14.86 13.18
N LEU A 177 -12.44 -14.10 13.41
CA LEU A 177 -13.57 -13.99 12.48
C LEU A 177 -13.18 -13.49 11.07
N PRO A 178 -12.38 -12.42 10.91
CA PRO A 178 -11.96 -11.98 9.59
C PRO A 178 -10.93 -12.92 8.95
N LEU A 179 -10.16 -13.68 9.75
CA LEU A 179 -9.17 -14.62 9.23
C LEU A 179 -9.84 -15.86 8.61
N GLU A 180 -10.84 -16.43 9.29
CA GLU A 180 -11.60 -17.58 8.76
C GLU A 180 -12.38 -17.21 7.49
N ARG A 181 -12.93 -16.00 7.43
CA ARG A 181 -13.70 -15.53 6.27
C ARG A 181 -12.83 -15.03 5.13
N ALA A 182 -11.58 -14.64 5.38
CA ALA A 182 -10.60 -14.36 4.32
C ALA A 182 -10.18 -15.62 3.55
N MET A 183 -10.34 -16.81 4.13
CA MET A 183 -10.07 -18.09 3.47
C MET A 183 -11.26 -18.60 2.64
N ALA A 184 -12.43 -17.95 2.73
CA ALA A 184 -13.56 -18.29 1.87
C ALA A 184 -13.24 -17.90 0.42
N PRO A 185 -13.50 -18.77 -0.57
CA PRO A 185 -13.16 -18.49 -1.96
C PRO A 185 -13.92 -17.25 -2.44
N ALA A 186 -13.16 -16.23 -2.82
CA ALA A 186 -13.73 -15.04 -3.43
C ALA A 186 -14.46 -15.42 -4.73
N PRO A 187 -15.64 -14.84 -5.02
CA PRO A 187 -16.34 -15.11 -6.27
C PRO A 187 -15.43 -14.75 -7.46
N ALA A 188 -15.34 -15.73 -8.37
CA ALA A 188 -14.48 -15.71 -9.54
C ALA A 188 -14.92 -14.63 -10.55
N LEU A 189 -13.93 -13.82 -10.97
CA LEU A 189 -13.85 -12.98 -12.18
C LEU A 189 -14.93 -11.91 -12.45
N GLY A 190 -14.46 -10.70 -12.80
CA GLY A 190 -15.29 -9.70 -13.48
C GLY A 190 -15.05 -8.23 -13.13
N SER A 191 -13.88 -7.81 -12.61
CA SER A 191 -13.69 -6.41 -12.20
C SER A 191 -13.19 -5.47 -13.31
N SER A 192 -12.62 -5.97 -14.42
CA SER A 192 -12.11 -5.08 -15.48
C SER A 192 -13.23 -4.29 -16.17
N THR A 193 -14.41 -4.87 -16.37
CA THR A 193 -15.53 -4.20 -17.05
C THR A 193 -16.06 -3.00 -16.27
N ALA A 194 -16.31 -3.18 -14.97
CA ALA A 194 -16.79 -2.11 -14.10
C ALA A 194 -15.70 -1.04 -13.87
N TYR A 195 -14.44 -1.47 -13.78
CA TYR A 195 -13.32 -0.55 -13.60
C TYR A 195 -13.04 0.25 -14.88
N ALA A 196 -13.11 -0.37 -16.06
CA ALA A 196 -12.90 0.30 -17.34
C ALA A 196 -14.02 1.32 -17.64
N ALA A 197 -15.28 0.97 -17.35
CA ALA A 197 -16.42 1.88 -17.51
C ALA A 197 -16.28 3.18 -16.70
N LYS A 198 -15.61 3.15 -15.54
CA LYS A 198 -15.35 4.34 -14.70
C LYS A 198 -14.44 5.36 -15.39
N TYR A 199 -13.62 4.94 -16.34
CA TYR A 199 -12.61 5.75 -17.02
C TYR A 199 -12.90 5.92 -18.52
N ASP A 200 -14.16 5.70 -18.95
CA ASP A 200 -14.55 5.71 -20.36
C ASP A 200 -13.62 4.85 -21.24
N ALA A 201 -13.16 3.73 -20.66
CA ALA A 201 -12.18 2.84 -21.25
C ALA A 201 -12.81 1.47 -21.50
N GLU A 202 -12.14 0.70 -22.34
CA GLU A 202 -12.54 -0.67 -22.65
C GLU A 202 -11.80 -1.68 -21.75
N PRO A 203 -12.44 -2.80 -21.38
CA PRO A 203 -11.74 -3.86 -20.67
C PRO A 203 -10.65 -4.43 -21.57
N TRP A 204 -9.43 -4.54 -21.04
CA TRP A 204 -8.33 -5.11 -21.79
C TRP A 204 -8.53 -6.60 -22.03
N SER A 205 -8.26 -7.01 -23.28
CA SER A 205 -7.96 -8.41 -23.63
C SER A 205 -6.99 -8.39 -24.80
N ARG A 206 -6.12 -9.41 -24.89
CA ARG A 206 -5.14 -9.51 -25.97
C ARG A 206 -5.81 -9.53 -27.36
N ASP A 207 -6.93 -10.25 -27.47
CA ASP A 207 -7.70 -10.33 -28.71
C ASP A 207 -8.27 -8.96 -29.11
N LEU A 208 -8.79 -8.18 -28.14
CA LEU A 208 -9.33 -6.86 -28.43
C LEU A 208 -8.23 -5.87 -28.84
N VAL A 209 -7.03 -5.94 -28.24
CA VAL A 209 -5.88 -5.13 -28.67
C VAL A 209 -5.57 -5.40 -30.13
N SER A 210 -5.38 -6.67 -30.51
CA SER A 210 -5.05 -7.05 -31.90
C SER A 210 -6.13 -6.60 -32.90
N ARG A 211 -7.41 -6.70 -32.54
CA ARG A 211 -8.51 -6.20 -33.37
C ARG A 211 -8.44 -4.69 -33.59
N ARG A 212 -8.14 -3.90 -32.55
CA ARG A 212 -8.06 -2.43 -32.66
C ARG A 212 -6.84 -1.96 -33.43
N VAL A 213 -5.71 -2.65 -33.27
CA VAL A 213 -4.53 -2.41 -34.10
C VAL A 213 -4.84 -2.72 -35.57
N ALA A 214 -5.53 -3.84 -35.86
CA ALA A 214 -5.94 -4.22 -37.21
C ALA A 214 -6.98 -3.25 -37.83
N GLU A 215 -7.80 -2.59 -37.01
CA GLU A 215 -8.68 -1.48 -37.43
C GLU A 215 -7.91 -0.19 -37.77
N GLY A 216 -6.59 -0.16 -37.59
CA GLY A 216 -5.75 1.01 -37.80
C GLY A 216 -5.87 2.06 -36.69
N ARG A 217 -6.38 1.68 -35.52
CA ARG A 217 -6.51 2.57 -34.36
C ARG A 217 -5.30 2.40 -33.44
N PRO A 218 -4.66 3.49 -32.97
CA PRO A 218 -3.68 3.40 -31.91
C PRO A 218 -4.33 2.86 -30.63
N VAL A 219 -3.62 2.03 -29.87
CA VAL A 219 -4.14 1.44 -28.62
C VAL A 219 -3.27 1.86 -27.45
N PHE A 220 -3.89 2.44 -26.42
CA PHE A 220 -3.24 2.72 -25.15
C PHE A 220 -3.78 1.75 -24.10
N VAL A 221 -2.89 0.96 -23.49
CA VAL A 221 -3.27 0.00 -22.45
C VAL A 221 -2.69 0.41 -21.10
N ASP A 222 -3.57 0.64 -20.12
CA ASP A 222 -3.24 0.93 -18.72
C ASP A 222 -3.38 -0.33 -17.86
N PHE A 223 -2.26 -0.97 -17.52
CA PHE A 223 -2.21 -2.04 -16.54
C PHE A 223 -2.15 -1.44 -15.14
N THR A 224 -3.23 -1.61 -14.40
CA THR A 224 -3.52 -0.81 -13.22
C THR A 224 -4.05 -1.64 -12.06
N ALA A 225 -4.09 -1.07 -10.87
CA ALA A 225 -4.79 -1.66 -9.73
C ALA A 225 -5.28 -0.57 -8.77
N SER A 226 -6.30 -0.88 -7.98
CA SER A 226 -6.82 0.05 -6.97
C SER A 226 -5.85 0.29 -5.81
N TRP A 227 -5.04 -0.72 -5.48
CA TRP A 227 -3.99 -0.68 -4.46
C TRP A 227 -2.68 -0.03 -4.92
N CYS A 228 -2.54 0.21 -6.23
CA CYS A 228 -1.34 0.79 -6.80
C CYS A 228 -1.36 2.32 -6.67
N ALA A 229 -0.61 2.86 -5.71
CA ALA A 229 -0.58 4.30 -5.44
C ALA A 229 -0.14 5.11 -6.68
N THR A 230 0.96 4.73 -7.34
CA THR A 230 1.45 5.38 -8.56
C THR A 230 0.41 5.39 -9.66
N CYS A 231 -0.33 4.28 -9.83
CA CYS A 231 -1.42 4.18 -10.81
C CYS A 231 -2.52 5.20 -10.53
N GLN A 232 -2.94 5.34 -9.26
CA GLN A 232 -3.97 6.30 -8.88
C GLN A 232 -3.50 7.75 -9.06
N VAL A 233 -2.21 8.04 -8.78
CA VAL A 233 -1.61 9.36 -9.02
C VAL A 233 -1.58 9.67 -10.51
N ASN A 234 -1.03 8.79 -11.36
CA ASN A 234 -0.99 8.99 -12.81
C ASN A 234 -2.38 9.17 -13.42
N LYS A 235 -3.38 8.44 -12.92
CA LYS A 235 -4.78 8.62 -13.33
C LYS A 235 -5.29 10.01 -12.98
N ALA A 236 -5.02 10.49 -11.75
CA ALA A 236 -5.48 11.79 -11.28
C ALA A 236 -4.76 12.96 -11.95
N THR A 237 -3.46 12.84 -12.25
CA THR A 237 -2.63 13.95 -12.75
C THR A 237 -2.51 13.99 -14.29
N THR A 238 -2.55 12.82 -14.93
CA THR A 238 -2.26 12.67 -16.36
C THR A 238 -3.46 12.12 -17.13
N LEU A 239 -3.92 10.90 -16.84
CA LEU A 239 -4.90 10.21 -17.71
C LEU A 239 -6.30 10.82 -17.65
N LYS A 240 -6.69 11.46 -16.53
CA LYS A 240 -7.95 12.21 -16.40
C LYS A 240 -7.83 13.66 -16.86
N SER A 241 -6.66 14.11 -17.31
CA SER A 241 -6.52 15.50 -17.76
C SER A 241 -7.30 15.71 -19.06
N LYS A 242 -7.86 16.92 -19.22
CA LYS A 242 -8.54 17.30 -20.46
C LYS A 242 -7.61 17.16 -21.67
N THR A 243 -6.34 17.55 -21.52
CA THR A 243 -5.32 17.47 -22.55
C THR A 243 -5.13 16.06 -23.11
N VAL A 244 -5.05 15.06 -22.24
CA VAL A 244 -4.89 13.65 -22.66
C VAL A 244 -6.19 13.11 -23.25
N HIS A 245 -7.33 13.46 -22.66
CA HIS A 245 -8.64 13.04 -23.18
C HIS A 245 -8.91 13.60 -24.58
N ASP A 246 -8.60 14.88 -24.81
CA ASP A 246 -8.69 15.53 -26.12
C ASP A 246 -7.76 14.84 -27.14
N PHE A 247 -6.53 14.51 -26.74
CA PHE A 247 -5.57 13.79 -27.58
C PHE A 247 -6.07 12.38 -27.96
N PHE A 248 -6.62 11.62 -27.01
CA PHE A 248 -7.19 10.30 -27.29
C PHE A 248 -8.39 10.38 -28.22
N THR A 249 -9.27 11.37 -28.03
CA THR A 249 -10.44 11.57 -28.87
C THR A 249 -10.05 12.02 -30.28
N ALA A 250 -9.13 12.98 -30.41
CA ALA A 250 -8.68 13.52 -31.70
C ALA A 250 -8.00 12.47 -32.57
N ASN A 251 -7.27 11.53 -31.97
CA ASN A 251 -6.55 10.46 -32.68
C ASN A 251 -7.27 9.11 -32.66
N ASN A 252 -8.55 9.08 -32.23
CA ASN A 252 -9.38 7.88 -32.14
C ASN A 252 -8.70 6.70 -31.40
N VAL A 253 -7.95 7.01 -30.35
CA VAL A 253 -7.17 6.05 -29.56
C VAL A 253 -8.13 5.10 -28.84
N ALA A 254 -7.88 3.80 -28.96
CA ALA A 254 -8.56 2.80 -28.15
C ALA A 254 -7.90 2.76 -26.76
N PHE A 255 -8.51 3.43 -25.78
CA PHE A 255 -8.07 3.40 -24.39
C PHE A 255 -8.61 2.15 -23.69
N MET A 256 -7.69 1.28 -23.24
CA MET A 256 -8.02 0.02 -22.58
C MET A 256 -7.43 -0.04 -21.17
N VAL A 257 -8.14 -0.70 -20.26
CA VAL A 257 -7.70 -0.87 -18.87
C VAL A 257 -7.63 -2.36 -18.51
N ALA A 258 -6.46 -2.78 -18.07
CA ALA A 258 -6.21 -4.09 -17.49
C ALA A 258 -6.19 -3.97 -15.96
N ASP A 259 -7.33 -4.30 -15.32
CA ASP A 259 -7.47 -4.24 -13.86
C ASP A 259 -6.85 -5.46 -13.16
N PHE A 260 -5.64 -5.28 -12.64
CA PHE A 260 -4.88 -6.28 -11.89
C PHE A 260 -5.21 -6.30 -10.38
N THR A 261 -6.26 -5.61 -9.94
CA THR A 261 -6.63 -5.55 -8.51
C THR A 261 -6.83 -6.94 -7.90
N ARG A 262 -7.41 -7.88 -8.65
CA ARG A 262 -7.67 -9.27 -8.22
C ARG A 262 -6.70 -10.32 -8.78
N LYS A 263 -5.56 -9.90 -9.35
CA LYS A 263 -4.54 -10.77 -9.96
C LYS A 263 -5.09 -11.74 -11.02
N ASP A 264 -5.67 -11.19 -12.07
CA ASP A 264 -6.11 -11.99 -13.23
C ASP A 264 -4.90 -12.70 -13.89
N PRO A 265 -4.97 -14.02 -14.14
CA PRO A 265 -3.85 -14.78 -14.72
C PRO A 265 -3.48 -14.35 -16.14
N ALA A 266 -4.43 -13.88 -16.95
CA ALA A 266 -4.14 -13.38 -18.31
C ALA A 266 -3.34 -12.07 -18.26
N ILE A 267 -3.70 -11.18 -17.33
CA ILE A 267 -2.96 -9.94 -17.07
C ILE A 267 -1.57 -10.26 -16.48
N ALA A 268 -1.48 -11.22 -15.55
CA ALA A 268 -0.19 -11.64 -14.98
C ALA A 268 0.76 -12.21 -16.04
N ALA A 269 0.25 -13.03 -16.96
CA ALA A 269 1.04 -13.58 -18.06
C ALA A 269 1.54 -12.48 -19.01
N GLU A 270 0.73 -11.45 -19.25
CA GLU A 270 1.15 -10.31 -20.07
C GLU A 270 2.21 -9.46 -19.37
N LEU A 271 2.04 -9.16 -18.09
CA LEU A 271 3.06 -8.46 -17.29
C LEU A 271 4.40 -9.22 -17.30
N ALA A 272 4.36 -10.53 -17.11
CA ALA A 272 5.54 -11.39 -17.13
C ALA A 272 6.23 -11.41 -18.52
N ARG A 273 5.46 -11.34 -19.60
CA ARG A 273 5.98 -11.26 -20.99
C ARG A 273 6.83 -10.01 -21.20
N HIS A 274 6.48 -8.90 -20.55
CA HIS A 274 7.23 -7.65 -20.56
C HIS A 274 8.22 -7.53 -19.40
N GLN A 275 8.57 -8.64 -18.75
CA GLN A 275 9.50 -8.71 -17.61
C GLN A 275 9.07 -7.85 -16.40
N ARG A 276 7.77 -7.54 -16.28
CA ARG A 276 7.22 -6.78 -15.15
C ARG A 276 6.63 -7.71 -14.10
N ALA A 277 7.06 -7.52 -12.85
CA ALA A 277 6.52 -8.27 -11.70
C ALA A 277 5.15 -7.73 -11.21
N GLY A 278 4.73 -6.55 -11.69
CA GLY A 278 3.49 -5.89 -11.23
C GLY A 278 3.15 -4.62 -12.01
N VAL A 279 2.19 -3.87 -11.46
CA VAL A 279 1.69 -2.60 -12.01
C VAL A 279 2.34 -1.40 -11.29
N PRO A 280 2.43 -0.21 -11.90
CA PRO A 280 1.89 0.18 -13.21
C PRO A 280 2.71 -0.36 -14.39
N MET A 281 2.03 -0.69 -15.48
CA MET A 281 2.65 -0.86 -16.80
C MET A 281 1.76 -0.20 -17.84
N TYR A 282 2.37 0.48 -18.80
CA TYR A 282 1.66 1.18 -19.86
C TYR A 282 2.22 0.73 -21.20
N LEU A 283 1.34 0.30 -22.10
CA LEU A 283 1.70 -0.10 -23.45
C LEU A 283 1.03 0.85 -24.45
N TRP A 284 1.82 1.35 -25.39
CA TRP A 284 1.34 2.12 -26.53
C TRP A 284 1.55 1.33 -27.82
N TYR A 285 0.48 1.09 -28.56
CA TYR A 285 0.53 0.49 -29.89
C TYR A 285 0.22 1.60 -30.92
N PRO A 286 1.19 2.01 -31.75
CA PRO A 286 0.93 2.90 -32.88
C PRO A 286 -0.07 2.27 -33.87
N ALA A 287 -0.76 3.10 -34.64
CA ALA A 287 -1.71 2.62 -35.65
C ALA A 287 -1.03 1.69 -36.66
N GLY A 288 -1.50 0.43 -36.75
CA GLY A 288 -0.97 -0.56 -37.68
C GLY A 288 0.35 -1.23 -37.27
N SER A 289 0.84 -0.99 -36.04
CA SER A 289 1.97 -1.73 -35.47
C SER A 289 1.51 -2.65 -34.34
N ASP A 290 1.83 -3.94 -34.44
CA ASP A 290 1.59 -4.93 -33.38
C ASP A 290 2.68 -4.88 -32.28
N GLU A 291 3.73 -4.09 -32.47
CA GLU A 291 4.83 -3.96 -31.51
C GLU A 291 4.57 -2.79 -30.54
N PRO A 292 4.34 -3.07 -29.23
CA PRO A 292 4.07 -2.02 -28.27
C PRO A 292 5.35 -1.31 -27.82
N GLN A 293 5.25 0.01 -27.70
CA GLN A 293 6.18 0.80 -26.91
C GLN A 293 5.79 0.72 -25.43
N VAL A 294 6.71 0.21 -24.59
CA VAL A 294 6.56 0.22 -23.13
C VAL A 294 6.87 1.62 -22.60
N LEU A 295 5.94 2.22 -21.87
CA LEU A 295 6.13 3.55 -21.30
C LEU A 295 6.67 3.49 -19.85
N PRO A 296 7.30 4.57 -19.35
CA PRO A 296 7.70 4.69 -17.96
C PRO A 296 6.55 4.55 -16.97
N GLU A 297 6.87 4.11 -15.75
CA GLU A 297 5.91 3.95 -14.65
C GLU A 297 5.30 5.27 -14.18
N ILE A 298 6.03 6.38 -14.32
CA ILE A 298 5.55 7.73 -13.99
C ILE A 298 5.16 8.40 -15.30
N LEU A 299 3.88 8.75 -15.42
CA LEU A 299 3.36 9.44 -16.59
C LEU A 299 3.32 10.95 -16.36
N ASN A 300 3.49 11.70 -17.44
CA ASN A 300 3.16 13.10 -17.51
C ASN A 300 2.38 13.38 -18.80
N GLN A 301 1.67 14.51 -18.84
CA GLN A 301 0.79 14.83 -19.97
C GLN A 301 1.55 14.97 -21.29
N GLY A 302 2.72 15.63 -21.27
CA GLY A 302 3.53 15.84 -22.47
C GLY A 302 4.04 14.54 -23.08
N LEU A 303 4.39 13.56 -22.26
CA LEU A 303 4.78 12.22 -22.70
C LEU A 303 3.64 11.53 -23.46
N VAL A 304 2.42 11.56 -22.89
CA VAL A 304 1.26 10.87 -23.49
C VAL A 304 0.80 11.56 -24.78
N THR A 305 0.76 12.88 -24.80
CA THR A 305 0.37 13.63 -26.01
C THR A 305 1.47 13.68 -27.08
N GLY A 306 2.71 13.35 -26.72
CA GLY A 306 3.83 13.26 -27.64
C GLY A 306 4.01 11.89 -28.29
N LEU A 307 3.12 10.93 -27.99
CA LEU A 307 3.22 9.57 -28.54
C LEU A 307 2.98 9.56 -30.06
N PRO A 308 3.79 8.82 -30.83
CA PRO A 308 3.62 8.73 -32.28
C PRO A 308 2.34 7.94 -32.60
N VAL A 309 1.41 8.60 -33.30
CA VAL A 309 0.12 8.01 -33.70
C VAL A 309 0.30 6.98 -34.82
N THR A 310 1.26 7.23 -35.72
CA THR A 310 1.71 6.32 -36.77
C THR A 310 3.14 5.86 -36.48
N PRO A 311 3.51 4.63 -36.89
CA PRO A 311 4.85 4.07 -36.68
C PRO A 311 5.96 4.88 -37.35
#